data_AF-A0A1C3NR86-F1
#
_entry.id   AF-A0A1C3NR86-F1
#
_cell.length_a   1.000
_cell.length_b   1.000
_cell.length_c   1.000
_cell.angle_alpha   90.00
_cell.angle_beta   90.00
_cell.angle_gamma   90.00
#
_symmetry.space_group_name_H-M   'P 1'
#
loop_
_entity.id
_entity.type
_entity.pdbx_description
1 polymer ?
#
loop_
_entity_poly.entity_id
_entity_poly.type
_entity_poly.pdbx_seq_one_letter_code
_entity_poly.pdbx_strand_id
1 'polypeptide(L)'
;MNRKNALYLALFSAVSGTAAAALPTEMDAAPVTTAPQAARFGAATLQSTSLRGGILPTRVVQLAAPTSTEISRVRERRIAQVKHGQPLQIGFSRSVAQPLVNLSKLDWQMAADGSRVASLKVSSAQAASLRASLILRGAGATPGDPSKVTLRFAGNDGRVFEQSGAGFAASGNDIGWSPTVSGEDLLVELSLPAGLYPENFSLSIPQLSHLDISPTASPRDMMTIAIGESDSCENDVVCRANPTSGFTDATKAVARMVFTTSQGSFLCTGTLLNNTNSPKRHLFWTAAHCISTQTLANTLQTYWFYDAATCNGNTVSSQATTLTGGAFLRHANTTRDTALLELKTAPPSGAFYAAWNSAAIASTGTSIVGIHHPAGDVKKYSLGTVNALSSSIEGRSPLYRVAWSDGVTESGSSGSGLFTVASGGAYQLRGGLYGGTSFCSAQTAPDYYSRFSDVYSSISTYFGQ
;
A
#
# COMPACT_ATOMS: atom_id res chain seq x y z
N MET A 1 72.01 20.90 52.68
CA MET A 1 70.79 21.60 53.17
C MET A 1 69.95 22.04 51.99
N ASN A 2 68.64 21.76 52.05
CA ASN A 2 67.53 22.31 51.25
C ASN A 2 67.38 21.94 49.76
N ARG A 3 66.25 21.29 49.43
CA ARG A 3 65.10 21.80 48.62
C ARG A 3 64.19 20.62 48.25
N LYS A 4 63.02 20.46 48.90
CA LYS A 4 61.68 21.00 48.56
C LYS A 4 61.09 20.44 47.24
N ASN A 5 60.03 19.66 47.42
CA ASN A 5 59.09 19.11 46.45
C ASN A 5 58.39 20.19 45.62
N ALA A 6 58.12 19.89 44.34
CA ALA A 6 57.02 20.48 43.59
C ALA A 6 56.47 19.44 42.60
N LEU A 7 55.26 18.95 42.90
CA LEU A 7 54.39 18.20 41.98
C LEU A 7 53.88 19.16 40.89
N TYR A 8 53.89 18.72 39.63
CA TYR A 8 53.05 19.30 38.57
C TYR A 8 52.15 18.20 37.99
N LEU A 9 50.86 18.28 38.29
CA LEU A 9 49.79 17.53 37.63
C LEU A 9 49.48 18.24 36.29
N ALA A 10 49.67 17.56 35.17
CA ALA A 10 49.14 17.98 33.88
C ALA A 10 47.73 17.41 33.71
N LEU A 11 46.70 18.25 33.80
CA LEU A 11 45.34 17.91 33.35
C LEU A 11 45.30 17.97 31.83
N PHE A 12 45.11 16.82 31.17
CA PHE A 12 44.65 16.76 29.78
C PHE A 12 43.13 16.83 29.77
N SER A 13 42.57 17.98 29.39
CA SER A 13 41.15 18.14 29.08
C SER A 13 40.87 17.53 27.71
N ALA A 14 40.38 16.29 27.67
CA ALA A 14 39.82 15.71 26.45
C ALA A 14 38.42 16.28 26.23
N VAL A 15 38.29 17.26 25.32
CA VAL A 15 36.99 17.69 24.81
C VAL A 15 36.53 16.66 23.79
N SER A 16 35.76 15.68 24.24
CA SER A 16 35.05 14.75 23.36
C SER A 16 33.86 15.48 22.73
N GLY A 17 34.11 16.23 21.66
CA GLY A 17 33.05 16.75 20.81
C GLY A 17 32.42 15.60 20.02
N THR A 18 31.25 15.12 20.45
CA THR A 18 30.40 14.29 19.59
C THR A 18 29.88 15.17 18.47
N ALA A 19 30.58 15.22 17.33
CA ALA A 19 30.02 15.74 16.10
C ALA A 19 28.84 14.83 15.72
N ALA A 20 27.62 15.31 15.91
CA ALA A 20 26.44 14.65 15.35
C ALA A 20 26.65 14.56 13.83
N ALA A 21 26.70 13.34 13.29
CA ALA A 21 26.82 13.16 11.85
C ALA A 21 25.63 13.86 11.18
N ALA A 22 25.90 14.73 10.21
CA ALA A 22 24.83 15.38 9.46
C ALA A 22 24.04 14.30 8.69
N LEU A 23 22.72 14.34 8.80
CA LEU A 23 21.85 13.43 8.05
C LEU A 23 22.08 13.62 6.54
N PRO A 24 22.06 12.53 5.76
CA PRO A 24 22.31 12.61 4.33
C PRO A 24 21.28 13.52 3.65
N THR A 25 21.72 14.37 2.72
CA THR A 25 20.82 15.21 1.90
C THR A 25 20.37 14.52 0.61
N GLU A 26 20.99 13.40 0.29
CA GLU A 26 20.60 12.50 -0.79
C GLU A 26 21.03 11.06 -0.49
N MET A 27 20.38 10.10 -1.13
CA MET A 27 20.77 8.70 -1.09
C MET A 27 20.54 8.06 -2.45
N ASP A 28 21.44 7.17 -2.86
CA ASP A 28 21.26 6.31 -4.03
C ASP A 28 20.22 5.21 -3.79
N ALA A 29 19.86 4.50 -4.86
CA ALA A 29 18.97 3.35 -4.77
C ALA A 29 19.69 2.16 -4.10
N ALA A 30 18.92 1.26 -3.51
CA ALA A 30 19.46 0.02 -2.94
C ALA A 30 18.47 -1.15 -3.10
N PRO A 31 18.95 -2.38 -3.31
CA PRO A 31 18.07 -3.54 -3.37
C PRO A 31 17.46 -3.85 -2.00
N VAL A 32 16.24 -4.38 -1.99
CA VAL A 32 15.65 -5.00 -0.81
C VAL A 32 16.31 -6.37 -0.58
N THR A 33 16.99 -6.52 0.56
CA THR A 33 17.70 -7.75 0.94
C THR A 33 17.01 -8.54 2.06
N THR A 34 16.03 -7.94 2.76
CA THR A 34 15.26 -8.60 3.80
C THR A 34 14.39 -9.71 3.19
N ALA A 35 14.42 -10.90 3.80
CA ALA A 35 13.61 -12.01 3.32
C ALA A 35 12.09 -11.74 3.45
N PRO A 36 11.29 -12.05 2.42
CA PRO A 36 9.84 -11.87 2.46
C PRO A 36 9.16 -12.88 3.38
N GLN A 37 8.06 -12.48 4.02
CA GLN A 37 7.21 -13.37 4.82
C GLN A 37 6.12 -13.99 3.93
N ALA A 38 6.29 -15.23 3.46
CA ALA A 38 5.39 -15.90 2.51
C ALA A 38 3.88 -15.76 2.82
N ALA A 39 3.50 -15.87 4.10
CA ALA A 39 2.11 -15.73 4.56
C ALA A 39 1.47 -14.36 4.23
N ARG A 40 2.29 -13.30 4.12
CA ARG A 40 1.84 -11.94 3.75
C ARG A 40 1.68 -11.75 2.25
N PHE A 41 2.24 -12.65 1.45
CA PHE A 41 2.23 -12.64 -0.01
C PHE A 41 1.18 -13.58 -0.64
N GLY A 42 0.30 -14.17 0.17
CA GLY A 42 -0.72 -15.10 -0.34
C GLY A 42 -0.21 -16.53 -0.51
N ALA A 43 0.94 -16.87 0.08
CA ALA A 43 1.56 -18.19 0.02
C ALA A 43 1.46 -18.95 1.37
N ALA A 44 0.48 -18.62 2.21
CA ALA A 44 0.15 -19.47 3.34
C ALA A 44 -0.58 -20.75 2.87
N THR A 45 -0.83 -21.68 3.79
CA THR A 45 -1.65 -22.86 3.55
C THR A 45 -2.82 -22.86 4.53
N LEU A 46 -4.01 -23.19 4.06
CA LEU A 46 -5.15 -23.45 4.94
C LEU A 46 -4.85 -24.67 5.82
N GLN A 47 -4.99 -24.54 7.13
CA GLN A 47 -4.70 -25.64 8.07
C GLN A 47 -5.71 -26.78 7.90
N SER A 48 -6.94 -26.46 7.49
CA SER A 48 -7.99 -27.42 7.14
C SER A 48 -7.57 -28.45 6.08
N THR A 49 -6.65 -28.10 5.17
CA THR A 49 -6.16 -29.03 4.12
C THR A 49 -5.37 -30.21 4.68
N SER A 50 -4.86 -30.09 5.90
CA SER A 50 -4.13 -31.17 6.59
C SER A 50 -5.04 -32.08 7.42
N LEU A 51 -6.33 -31.77 7.53
CA LEU A 51 -7.29 -32.49 8.36
C LEU A 51 -7.97 -33.62 7.58
N ARG A 52 -7.94 -34.84 8.13
CA ARG A 52 -8.45 -36.06 7.47
C ARG A 52 -9.95 -36.02 7.14
N GLY A 53 -10.75 -35.24 7.87
CA GLY A 53 -12.20 -35.12 7.66
C GLY A 53 -12.62 -34.02 6.68
N GLY A 54 -11.68 -33.17 6.25
CA GLY A 54 -12.02 -31.89 5.64
C GLY A 54 -12.76 -30.96 6.60
N ILE A 55 -13.00 -29.72 6.18
CA ILE A 55 -13.90 -28.78 6.86
C ILE A 55 -14.86 -28.25 5.81
N LEU A 56 -16.15 -28.28 6.09
CA LEU A 56 -17.14 -27.65 5.23
C LEU A 56 -17.33 -26.18 5.63
N PRO A 57 -16.98 -25.21 4.75
CA PRO A 57 -17.15 -23.81 5.10
C PRO A 57 -18.62 -23.45 5.31
N THR A 58 -18.94 -22.91 6.48
CA THR A 58 -20.30 -22.45 6.77
C THR A 58 -20.54 -21.08 6.12
N ARG A 59 -21.56 -20.95 5.29
CA ARG A 59 -21.92 -19.65 4.70
C ARG A 59 -22.58 -18.77 5.76
N VAL A 60 -21.94 -17.67 6.09
CA VAL A 60 -22.40 -16.74 7.15
C VAL A 60 -22.91 -15.41 6.60
N VAL A 61 -22.48 -15.03 5.41
CA VAL A 61 -22.93 -13.81 4.71
C VAL A 61 -23.12 -14.12 3.23
N GLN A 62 -24.26 -13.70 2.67
CA GLN A 62 -24.56 -13.78 1.25
C GLN A 62 -25.31 -12.53 0.80
N LEU A 63 -24.60 -11.62 0.13
CA LEU A 63 -25.21 -10.45 -0.48
C LEU A 63 -25.56 -10.74 -1.94
N ALA A 64 -26.78 -10.36 -2.35
CA ALA A 64 -27.21 -10.41 -3.76
C ALA A 64 -26.38 -9.47 -4.64
N ALA A 65 -26.51 -9.55 -5.96
CA ALA A 65 -25.80 -8.64 -6.86
C ALA A 65 -26.19 -7.17 -6.57
N PRO A 66 -25.27 -6.20 -6.73
CA PRO A 66 -25.62 -4.79 -6.65
C PRO A 66 -26.71 -4.42 -7.67
N THR A 67 -27.62 -3.54 -7.26
CA THR A 67 -28.62 -2.96 -8.15
C THR A 67 -27.98 -1.99 -9.15
N SER A 68 -28.63 -1.77 -10.29
CA SER A 68 -28.19 -0.77 -11.27
C SER A 68 -28.05 0.63 -10.66
N THR A 69 -28.95 1.00 -9.74
CA THR A 69 -28.89 2.27 -9.00
C THR A 69 -27.65 2.38 -8.11
N GLU A 70 -27.26 1.31 -7.41
CA GLU A 70 -26.03 1.30 -6.61
C GLU A 70 -24.79 1.48 -7.50
N ILE A 71 -24.73 0.77 -8.63
CA ILE A 71 -23.64 0.89 -9.60
C ILE A 71 -23.58 2.30 -10.21
N SER A 72 -24.71 2.88 -10.61
CA SER A 72 -24.75 4.25 -11.16
C SER A 72 -24.24 5.29 -10.16
N ARG A 73 -24.61 5.18 -8.88
CA ARG A 73 -24.08 6.07 -7.82
C ARG A 73 -22.58 5.94 -7.64
N VAL A 74 -22.03 4.73 -7.76
CA VAL A 74 -20.57 4.52 -7.71
C VAL A 74 -19.90 5.20 -8.90
N ARG A 75 -20.46 5.05 -10.11
CA ARG A 75 -19.95 5.71 -11.33
C ARG A 75 -19.98 7.24 -11.23
N GLU A 76 -21.08 7.82 -10.76
CA GLU A 76 -21.20 9.27 -10.55
C GLU A 76 -20.15 9.79 -9.55
N ARG A 77 -19.93 9.07 -8.45
CA ARG A 77 -18.86 9.42 -7.49
C ARG A 77 -17.48 9.37 -8.11
N ARG A 78 -17.16 8.36 -8.93
CA ARG A 78 -15.88 8.27 -9.64
C ARG A 78 -15.67 9.46 -10.57
N ILE A 79 -16.69 9.85 -11.34
CA ILE A 79 -16.64 11.03 -12.22
C ILE A 79 -16.33 12.30 -11.41
N ALA A 80 -16.93 12.46 -10.24
CA ALA A 80 -16.63 13.58 -9.35
C ALA A 80 -15.22 13.50 -8.74
N GLN A 81 -14.76 12.31 -8.36
CA GLN A 81 -13.43 12.09 -7.79
C GLN A 81 -12.30 12.46 -8.76
N VAL A 82 -12.44 12.09 -10.03
CA VAL A 82 -11.48 12.44 -11.10
C VAL A 82 -11.30 13.96 -11.19
N LYS A 83 -12.39 14.73 -11.10
CA LYS A 83 -12.35 16.21 -11.19
C LYS A 83 -11.63 16.90 -10.03
N HIS A 84 -11.45 16.21 -8.91
CA HIS A 84 -10.93 16.77 -7.66
C HIS A 84 -9.66 16.06 -7.16
N GLY A 85 -8.95 15.36 -8.04
CA GLY A 85 -7.72 14.64 -7.71
C GLY A 85 -7.89 13.66 -6.54
N GLN A 86 -9.08 13.08 -6.36
CA GLN A 86 -9.35 12.15 -5.27
C GLN A 86 -8.83 10.74 -5.60
N PRO A 87 -8.59 9.89 -4.59
CA PRO A 87 -8.16 8.51 -4.83
C PRO A 87 -9.16 7.75 -5.70
N LEU A 88 -8.67 6.88 -6.57
CA LEU A 88 -9.52 6.09 -7.47
C LEU A 88 -10.33 5.08 -6.67
N GLN A 89 -11.65 5.24 -6.58
CA GLN A 89 -12.51 4.28 -5.90
C GLN A 89 -12.68 3.00 -6.74
N ILE A 90 -12.19 1.85 -6.26
CA ILE A 90 -12.29 0.55 -6.96
C ILE A 90 -13.31 -0.41 -6.32
N GLY A 91 -13.88 -0.03 -5.18
CA GLY A 91 -14.97 -0.76 -4.56
C GLY A 91 -15.81 0.10 -3.63
N PHE A 92 -16.96 -0.42 -3.25
CA PHE A 92 -17.94 0.28 -2.42
C PHE A 92 -18.41 -0.60 -1.26
N SER A 93 -18.78 0.05 -0.16
CA SER A 93 -19.25 -0.64 1.03
C SER A 93 -20.66 -1.20 0.84
N ARG A 94 -20.88 -2.40 1.37
CA ARG A 94 -22.17 -3.07 1.46
C ARG A 94 -22.35 -3.59 2.88
N SER A 95 -23.37 -3.08 3.58
CA SER A 95 -23.68 -3.46 4.95
C SER A 95 -24.18 -4.89 5.05
N VAL A 96 -23.82 -5.57 6.14
CA VAL A 96 -24.31 -6.91 6.48
C VAL A 96 -25.42 -6.78 7.52
N ALA A 97 -26.64 -7.22 7.20
CA ALA A 97 -27.81 -7.04 8.07
C ALA A 97 -27.70 -7.82 9.40
N GLN A 98 -27.08 -9.00 9.38
CA GLN A 98 -26.84 -9.84 10.55
C GLN A 98 -25.34 -10.06 10.70
N PRO A 99 -24.61 -9.10 11.28
CA PRO A 99 -23.15 -9.12 11.25
C PRO A 99 -22.53 -10.12 12.24
N LEU A 100 -23.25 -10.51 13.30
CA LEU A 100 -22.72 -11.42 14.32
C LEU A 100 -22.66 -12.86 13.78
N VAL A 101 -21.47 -13.47 13.82
CA VAL A 101 -21.26 -14.86 13.42
C VAL A 101 -21.52 -15.77 14.62
N ASN A 102 -22.37 -16.78 14.45
CA ASN A 102 -22.57 -17.80 15.46
C ASN A 102 -21.43 -18.84 15.41
N LEU A 103 -20.37 -18.58 16.19
CA LEU A 103 -19.16 -19.41 16.19
C LEU A 103 -19.42 -20.86 16.62
N SER A 104 -20.40 -21.14 17.51
CA SER A 104 -20.68 -22.51 17.96
C SER A 104 -21.37 -23.38 16.91
N LYS A 105 -21.87 -22.76 15.82
CA LYS A 105 -22.48 -23.48 14.68
C LYS A 105 -21.49 -23.80 13.56
N LEU A 106 -20.23 -23.35 13.66
CA LEU A 106 -19.23 -23.69 12.66
C LEU A 106 -18.77 -25.14 12.84
N ASP A 107 -18.34 -25.76 11.73
CA ASP A 107 -17.72 -27.08 11.72
C ASP A 107 -16.29 -27.02 12.27
N TRP A 108 -16.17 -27.08 13.60
CA TRP A 108 -14.89 -27.07 14.29
C TRP A 108 -14.26 -28.46 14.30
N GLN A 109 -13.07 -28.55 13.71
CA GLN A 109 -12.25 -29.75 13.72
C GLN A 109 -11.01 -29.54 14.58
N MET A 110 -10.59 -30.58 15.30
CA MET A 110 -9.36 -30.55 16.10
C MET A 110 -8.18 -31.01 15.25
N ALA A 111 -7.12 -30.22 15.21
CA ALA A 111 -5.87 -30.54 14.54
C ALA A 111 -4.95 -31.38 15.44
N ALA A 112 -3.91 -31.98 14.85
CA ALA A 112 -2.96 -32.85 15.56
C ALA A 112 -2.15 -32.13 16.64
N ASP A 113 -1.97 -30.81 16.51
CA ASP A 113 -1.31 -29.94 17.49
C ASP A 113 -2.25 -29.48 18.62
N GLY A 114 -3.50 -29.98 18.64
CA GLY A 114 -4.53 -29.60 19.59
C GLY A 114 -5.24 -28.28 19.28
N SER A 115 -4.89 -27.62 18.16
CA SER A 115 -5.63 -26.44 17.71
C SER A 115 -7.05 -26.82 17.25
N ARG A 116 -7.95 -25.84 17.28
CA ARG A 116 -9.30 -25.97 16.71
C ARG A 116 -9.38 -25.10 15.47
N VAL A 117 -9.84 -25.69 14.37
CA VAL A 117 -9.94 -25.01 13.08
C VAL A 117 -11.38 -25.05 12.61
N ALA A 118 -11.88 -23.93 12.11
CA ALA A 118 -13.16 -23.85 11.42
C ALA A 118 -13.05 -22.89 10.24
N SER A 119 -13.93 -23.08 9.25
CA SER A 119 -14.01 -22.20 8.08
C SER A 119 -15.41 -21.63 7.92
N LEU A 120 -15.46 -20.37 7.51
CA LEU A 120 -16.68 -19.68 7.11
C LEU A 120 -16.53 -19.06 5.73
N LYS A 121 -17.66 -18.83 5.07
CA LYS A 121 -17.73 -18.24 3.75
C LYS A 121 -18.60 -16.98 3.75
N VAL A 122 -18.07 -15.94 3.14
CA VAL A 122 -18.69 -14.64 2.95
C VAL A 122 -18.78 -14.39 1.45
N SER A 123 -19.94 -13.99 0.93
CA SER A 123 -20.08 -13.75 -0.50
C SER A 123 -20.81 -12.45 -0.83
N SER A 124 -20.42 -11.84 -1.95
CA SER A 124 -21.07 -10.68 -2.55
C SER A 124 -21.17 -10.90 -4.05
N ALA A 125 -22.36 -11.29 -4.53
CA ALA A 125 -22.52 -11.76 -5.90
C ALA A 125 -22.04 -10.72 -6.92
N GLN A 126 -21.36 -11.19 -7.97
CA GLN A 126 -20.74 -10.38 -9.04
C GLN A 126 -19.58 -9.46 -8.63
N ALA A 127 -19.02 -9.61 -7.43
CA ALA A 127 -17.81 -8.87 -7.09
C ALA A 127 -16.61 -9.40 -7.89
N ALA A 128 -15.85 -8.50 -8.50
CA ALA A 128 -14.55 -8.83 -9.09
C ALA A 128 -13.52 -9.16 -8.01
N SER A 129 -13.64 -8.54 -6.83
CA SER A 129 -12.87 -8.86 -5.63
C SER A 129 -13.62 -8.48 -4.36
N LEU A 130 -13.20 -9.03 -3.23
CA LEU A 130 -13.90 -8.85 -1.96
C LEU A 130 -12.93 -8.55 -0.80
N ARG A 131 -13.33 -7.63 0.07
CA ARG A 131 -12.79 -7.53 1.44
C ARG A 131 -13.94 -7.58 2.44
N ALA A 132 -13.72 -8.18 3.60
CA ALA A 132 -14.64 -8.13 4.73
C ALA A 132 -14.03 -7.31 5.87
N SER A 133 -14.84 -6.44 6.49
CA SER A 133 -14.46 -5.84 7.77
C SER A 133 -14.76 -6.85 8.87
N LEU A 134 -13.82 -7.12 9.77
CA LEU A 134 -14.03 -8.06 10.88
C LEU A 134 -13.79 -7.39 12.22
N ILE A 135 -14.58 -7.80 13.22
CA ILE A 135 -14.36 -7.47 14.64
C ILE A 135 -14.31 -8.77 15.42
N LEU A 136 -13.15 -9.11 15.98
CA LEU A 136 -12.90 -10.27 16.81
C LEU A 136 -12.60 -9.83 18.24
N ARG A 137 -13.39 -10.27 19.21
CA ARG A 137 -13.25 -9.91 20.63
C ARG A 137 -13.20 -11.14 21.50
N GLY A 138 -12.56 -11.04 22.66
CA GLY A 138 -12.79 -11.99 23.75
C GLY A 138 -14.23 -11.91 24.24
N ALA A 139 -14.83 -13.06 24.55
CA ALA A 139 -16.22 -13.18 24.99
C ALA A 139 -16.38 -14.36 25.98
N GLY A 140 -17.58 -14.47 26.56
CA GLY A 140 -17.93 -15.56 27.48
C GLY A 140 -17.34 -15.37 28.89
N ALA A 141 -17.42 -16.43 29.70
CA ALA A 141 -16.94 -16.44 31.08
C ALA A 141 -15.41 -16.38 31.19
N THR A 142 -14.71 -16.86 30.16
CA THR A 142 -13.25 -16.83 30.01
C THR A 142 -12.88 -16.18 28.68
N PRO A 143 -12.84 -14.84 28.59
CA PRO A 143 -12.52 -14.14 27.35
C PRO A 143 -11.12 -14.48 26.82
N GLY A 144 -11.06 -14.91 25.56
CA GLY A 144 -9.81 -15.18 24.85
C GLY A 144 -9.16 -13.89 24.33
N ASP A 145 -7.84 -13.91 24.17
CA ASP A 145 -7.09 -12.82 23.55
C ASP A 145 -7.11 -12.97 22.01
N PRO A 146 -7.70 -12.03 21.25
CA PRO A 146 -7.71 -12.07 19.78
C PRO A 146 -6.32 -12.21 19.16
N SER A 147 -5.26 -11.74 19.83
CA SER A 147 -3.88 -11.85 19.31
C SER A 147 -3.42 -13.30 19.13
N LYS A 148 -4.03 -14.24 19.86
CA LYS A 148 -3.75 -15.68 19.83
C LYS A 148 -4.45 -16.41 18.69
N VAL A 149 -5.42 -15.77 18.03
CA VAL A 149 -6.16 -16.36 16.91
C VAL A 149 -5.40 -16.11 15.61
N THR A 150 -5.28 -17.14 14.79
CA THR A 150 -4.78 -17.01 13.42
C THR A 150 -5.94 -17.05 12.45
N LEU A 151 -6.03 -16.07 11.56
CA LEU A 151 -7.02 -16.04 10.48
C LEU A 151 -6.32 -16.24 9.14
N ARG A 152 -6.89 -17.10 8.30
CA ARG A 152 -6.47 -17.27 6.91
C ARG A 152 -7.58 -16.90 5.96
N PHE A 153 -7.23 -16.24 4.87
CA PHE A 153 -8.16 -15.66 3.91
C PHE A 153 -7.83 -16.18 2.52
N ALA A 154 -8.83 -16.73 1.82
CA ALA A 154 -8.66 -17.24 0.47
C ALA A 154 -9.85 -16.82 -0.42
N GLY A 155 -9.56 -16.54 -1.68
CA GLY A 155 -10.55 -16.36 -2.73
C GLY A 155 -10.45 -17.48 -3.77
N ASN A 156 -10.82 -17.16 -5.01
CA ASN A 156 -10.89 -18.14 -6.09
C ASN A 156 -9.57 -18.33 -6.87
N ASP A 157 -8.51 -17.61 -6.50
CA ASP A 157 -7.23 -17.58 -7.21
C ASP A 157 -6.14 -18.48 -6.59
N GLY A 158 -6.50 -19.28 -5.58
CA GLY A 158 -5.60 -20.20 -4.89
C GLY A 158 -4.62 -19.54 -3.91
N ARG A 159 -4.63 -18.21 -3.78
CA ARG A 159 -3.81 -17.51 -2.78
C ARG A 159 -4.44 -17.60 -1.40
N VAL A 160 -3.60 -17.77 -0.38
CA VAL A 160 -4.00 -17.79 1.03
C VAL A 160 -3.14 -16.80 1.80
N PHE A 161 -3.81 -15.82 2.40
CA PHE A 161 -3.16 -14.79 3.23
C PHE A 161 -3.39 -15.10 4.71
N GLU A 162 -2.40 -14.88 5.55
CA GLU A 162 -2.50 -15.10 7.00
C GLU A 162 -2.36 -13.80 7.79
N GLN A 163 -3.20 -13.61 8.81
CA GLN A 163 -3.13 -12.50 9.75
C GLN A 163 -3.44 -12.94 11.19
N SER A 164 -2.83 -12.28 12.17
CA SER A 164 -3.22 -12.40 13.58
C SER A 164 -4.56 -11.72 13.83
N GLY A 165 -5.37 -12.31 14.71
CA GLY A 165 -6.63 -11.77 15.18
C GLY A 165 -6.52 -10.41 15.88
N ALA A 166 -5.32 -10.01 16.32
CA ALA A 166 -5.05 -8.67 16.83
C ALA A 166 -5.42 -7.57 15.82
N GLY A 167 -5.28 -7.83 14.52
CA GLY A 167 -5.65 -6.90 13.45
C GLY A 167 -7.15 -6.63 13.35
N PHE A 168 -7.98 -7.42 14.05
CA PHE A 168 -9.44 -7.34 14.01
C PHE A 168 -10.05 -7.04 15.38
N ALA A 169 -9.25 -6.63 16.38
CA ALA A 169 -9.76 -6.35 17.73
C ALA A 169 -10.56 -5.03 17.84
N ALA A 170 -10.31 -4.08 16.93
CA ALA A 170 -10.90 -2.75 16.94
C ALA A 170 -12.22 -2.67 16.17
N SER A 171 -12.96 -1.57 16.35
CA SER A 171 -14.28 -1.31 15.74
C SER A 171 -14.45 0.16 15.37
N GLY A 172 -15.56 0.50 14.70
CA GLY A 172 -15.82 1.87 14.26
C GLY A 172 -14.90 2.25 13.12
N ASN A 173 -14.26 3.42 13.19
CA ASN A 173 -13.32 3.85 12.15
C ASN A 173 -12.10 2.92 12.08
N ASP A 174 -11.65 2.36 13.21
CA ASP A 174 -10.48 1.50 13.34
C ASP A 174 -10.73 0.02 13.02
N ILE A 175 -11.86 -0.30 12.39
CA ILE A 175 -12.21 -1.68 12.07
C ILE A 175 -11.16 -2.36 11.19
N GLY A 176 -10.83 -3.61 11.54
CA GLY A 176 -9.91 -4.43 10.76
C GLY A 176 -10.52 -4.90 9.44
N TRP A 177 -9.73 -4.96 8.38
CA TRP A 177 -10.15 -5.43 7.06
C TRP A 177 -9.33 -6.64 6.62
N SER A 178 -10.01 -7.67 6.11
CA SER A 178 -9.34 -8.80 5.47
C SER A 178 -8.44 -8.33 4.33
N PRO A 179 -7.46 -9.13 3.90
CA PRO A 179 -6.90 -9.02 2.57
C PRO A 179 -8.00 -8.97 1.50
N THR A 180 -7.76 -8.23 0.42
CA THR A 180 -8.50 -8.38 -0.83
C THR A 180 -8.23 -9.74 -1.42
N VAL A 181 -9.31 -10.46 -1.74
CA VAL A 181 -9.27 -11.72 -2.46
C VAL A 181 -10.01 -11.60 -3.78
N SER A 182 -9.60 -12.38 -4.77
CA SER A 182 -10.22 -12.40 -6.10
C SER A 182 -11.57 -13.11 -6.08
N GLY A 183 -12.54 -12.53 -6.79
CA GLY A 183 -13.88 -13.08 -6.96
C GLY A 183 -14.90 -12.68 -5.90
N GLU A 184 -16.10 -13.25 -6.04
CA GLU A 184 -17.27 -12.94 -5.23
C GLU A 184 -17.33 -13.63 -3.87
N ASP A 185 -16.40 -14.56 -3.61
CA ASP A 185 -16.37 -15.43 -2.44
C ASP A 185 -15.07 -15.22 -1.65
N LEU A 186 -15.22 -14.97 -0.35
CA LEU A 186 -14.13 -14.92 0.63
C LEU A 186 -14.31 -16.07 1.62
N LEU A 187 -13.35 -16.98 1.63
CA LEU A 187 -13.16 -17.97 2.69
C LEU A 187 -12.37 -17.33 3.84
N VAL A 188 -12.86 -17.50 5.07
CA VAL A 188 -12.12 -17.16 6.28
C VAL A 188 -11.97 -18.43 7.12
N GLU A 189 -10.74 -18.88 7.33
CA GLU A 189 -10.40 -19.94 8.27
C GLU A 189 -9.94 -19.32 9.59
N LEU A 190 -10.51 -19.78 10.70
CA LEU A 190 -10.08 -19.44 12.05
C LEU A 190 -9.33 -20.63 12.63
N SER A 191 -8.15 -20.38 13.19
CA SER A 191 -7.40 -21.36 13.98
C SER A 191 -7.23 -20.82 15.41
N LEU A 192 -7.81 -21.55 16.36
CA LEU A 192 -7.68 -21.30 17.80
C LEU A 192 -6.61 -22.25 18.35
N PRO A 193 -5.57 -21.77 19.05
CA PRO A 193 -4.57 -22.63 19.66
C PRO A 193 -5.18 -23.53 20.74
N ALA A 194 -4.47 -24.60 21.10
CA ALA A 194 -4.89 -25.54 22.13
C ALA A 194 -5.28 -24.83 23.44
N GLY A 195 -6.41 -25.25 24.03
CA GLY A 195 -6.96 -24.67 25.25
C GLY A 195 -7.87 -23.45 25.03
N LEU A 196 -7.99 -22.94 23.80
CA LEU A 196 -8.99 -21.94 23.44
C LEU A 196 -10.17 -22.58 22.69
N TYR A 197 -11.35 -22.02 22.92
CA TYR A 197 -12.62 -22.54 22.46
C TYR A 197 -13.45 -21.43 21.80
N PRO A 198 -14.39 -21.78 20.90
CA PRO A 198 -15.20 -20.80 20.17
C PRO A 198 -15.96 -19.83 21.09
N GLU A 199 -16.43 -20.29 22.25
CA GLU A 199 -17.13 -19.49 23.26
C GLU A 199 -16.26 -18.45 23.96
N ASN A 200 -14.92 -18.57 23.86
CA ASN A 200 -14.00 -17.54 24.37
C ASN A 200 -13.98 -16.30 23.48
N PHE A 201 -14.66 -16.33 22.33
CA PHE A 201 -14.60 -15.29 21.31
C PHE A 201 -15.97 -14.89 20.77
N SER A 202 -16.03 -13.68 20.22
CA SER A 202 -17.13 -13.19 19.40
C SER A 202 -16.56 -12.61 18.11
N LEU A 203 -17.11 -13.04 16.98
CA LEU A 203 -16.75 -12.55 15.65
C LEU A 203 -17.94 -11.85 15.02
N SER A 204 -17.73 -10.65 14.48
CA SER A 204 -18.71 -9.99 13.61
C SER A 204 -18.09 -9.52 12.30
N ILE A 205 -18.94 -9.46 11.27
CA ILE A 205 -18.63 -9.02 9.92
C ILE A 205 -19.60 -7.88 9.55
N PRO A 206 -19.33 -6.63 9.97
CA PRO A 206 -20.29 -5.52 9.79
C PRO A 206 -20.57 -5.12 8.34
N GLN A 207 -19.55 -5.17 7.48
CA GLN A 207 -19.65 -4.71 6.10
C GLN A 207 -18.64 -5.42 5.20
N LEU A 208 -18.95 -5.46 3.91
CA LEU A 208 -18.05 -5.90 2.86
C LEU A 208 -17.67 -4.71 1.98
N SER A 209 -16.42 -4.66 1.53
CA SER A 209 -16.05 -3.84 0.38
C SER A 209 -16.23 -4.71 -0.85
N HIS A 210 -17.27 -4.44 -1.62
CA HIS A 210 -17.52 -5.06 -2.93
C HIS A 210 -16.70 -4.31 -3.97
N LEU A 211 -15.69 -4.96 -4.54
CA LEU A 211 -14.89 -4.37 -5.61
C LEU A 211 -15.47 -4.83 -6.94
N ASP A 212 -16.01 -3.88 -7.69
CA ASP A 212 -16.40 -4.05 -9.10
C ASP A 212 -15.18 -3.92 -10.02
N ILE A 213 -14.05 -3.47 -9.48
CA ILE A 213 -12.77 -3.40 -10.16
C ILE A 213 -11.74 -4.23 -9.39
N SER A 214 -11.22 -5.29 -10.03
CA SER A 214 -10.19 -6.13 -9.41
C SER A 214 -8.84 -5.40 -9.31
N PRO A 215 -8.17 -5.40 -8.14
CA PRO A 215 -6.81 -4.91 -7.99
C PRO A 215 -5.78 -5.98 -8.33
N THR A 216 -6.14 -7.05 -9.05
CA THR A 216 -5.20 -7.98 -9.69
C THR A 216 -5.77 -8.40 -11.02
N ALA A 217 -4.94 -8.56 -12.04
CA ALA A 217 -5.39 -9.17 -13.28
C ALA A 217 -5.79 -10.63 -13.01
N SER A 218 -7.01 -10.98 -13.38
CA SER A 218 -7.54 -12.35 -13.40
C SER A 218 -7.81 -12.69 -14.87
N PRO A 219 -7.30 -13.81 -15.40
CA PRO A 219 -7.58 -14.23 -16.78
C PRO A 219 -9.07 -14.47 -17.07
N ARG A 220 -9.93 -14.54 -16.04
CA ARG A 220 -11.34 -14.94 -16.16
C ARG A 220 -12.34 -13.79 -16.27
N ASP A 221 -11.93 -12.55 -16.02
CA ASP A 221 -12.86 -11.47 -15.77
C ASP A 221 -12.75 -10.38 -16.86
N MET A 222 -13.71 -10.35 -17.79
CA MET A 222 -13.81 -9.33 -18.84
C MET A 222 -14.16 -7.91 -18.33
N MET A 223 -14.26 -7.73 -17.01
CA MET A 223 -14.50 -6.44 -16.31
C MET A 223 -13.43 -6.22 -15.22
N THR A 224 -12.17 -6.55 -15.51
CA THR A 224 -11.02 -6.12 -14.71
C THR A 224 -10.69 -4.66 -15.02
N ILE A 225 -9.84 -4.01 -14.19
CA ILE A 225 -8.86 -3.08 -14.80
C ILE A 225 -8.06 -3.96 -15.76
N ALA A 226 -8.49 -3.99 -17.02
CA ALA A 226 -7.74 -4.59 -18.09
C ALA A 226 -6.49 -3.74 -18.30
N ILE A 227 -5.44 -4.36 -18.83
CA ILE A 227 -4.40 -3.52 -19.41
C ILE A 227 -5.02 -2.69 -20.53
N GLY A 228 -4.83 -1.37 -20.46
CA GLY A 228 -5.43 -0.41 -21.40
C GLY A 228 -6.64 0.35 -20.86
N GLU A 229 -6.90 0.36 -19.54
CA GLU A 229 -7.87 1.30 -18.94
C GLU A 229 -7.32 2.72 -18.83
N SER A 230 -5.99 2.88 -18.79
CA SER A 230 -5.38 4.21 -18.95
C SER A 230 -5.48 4.67 -20.40
N ASP A 231 -5.56 5.97 -20.63
CA ASP A 231 -5.64 6.53 -21.96
C ASP A 231 -4.43 6.15 -22.82
N SER A 232 -4.64 6.09 -24.14
CA SER A 232 -3.70 5.55 -25.12
C SER A 232 -2.33 6.26 -25.24
N CYS A 233 -2.16 7.46 -24.66
CA CYS A 233 -0.88 8.17 -24.69
C CYS A 233 0.07 7.75 -23.56
N GLU A 234 -0.40 6.94 -22.60
CA GLU A 234 0.42 6.45 -21.49
C GLU A 234 1.42 5.39 -21.96
N ASN A 235 2.63 5.44 -21.42
CA ASN A 235 3.72 4.56 -21.83
C ASN A 235 3.98 3.47 -20.80
N ASP A 236 3.83 2.19 -21.16
CA ASP A 236 4.25 1.09 -20.27
C ASP A 236 5.73 1.22 -19.92
N VAL A 237 6.10 1.00 -18.64
CA VAL A 237 7.52 1.01 -18.22
C VAL A 237 8.38 0.02 -19.01
N VAL A 238 7.78 -1.09 -19.46
CA VAL A 238 8.43 -2.12 -20.28
C VAL A 238 8.65 -1.69 -21.74
N CYS A 239 7.98 -0.63 -22.20
CA CYS A 239 8.19 -0.05 -23.53
C CYS A 239 9.39 0.91 -23.59
N ARG A 240 9.97 1.31 -22.45
CA ARG A 240 11.07 2.26 -22.46
C ARG A 240 12.27 1.68 -23.21
N ALA A 241 12.63 2.31 -24.33
CA ALA A 241 13.80 1.91 -25.10
C ALA A 241 15.10 2.11 -24.29
N ASN A 242 15.96 1.10 -24.27
CA ASN A 242 17.26 1.11 -23.59
C ASN A 242 17.17 1.64 -22.14
N PRO A 243 16.37 1.01 -21.25
CA PRO A 243 16.18 1.51 -19.90
C PRO A 243 17.51 1.46 -19.13
N THR A 244 17.87 2.56 -18.47
CA THR A 244 19.05 2.57 -17.60
C THR A 244 18.81 1.72 -16.36
N SER A 245 19.88 1.30 -15.68
CA SER A 245 19.78 0.62 -14.37
C SER A 245 19.01 1.47 -13.37
N GLY A 246 19.32 2.77 -13.26
CA GLY A 246 18.60 3.68 -12.37
C GLY A 246 17.11 3.81 -12.67
N PHE A 247 16.69 3.74 -13.94
CA PHE A 247 15.27 3.68 -14.28
C PHE A 247 14.64 2.38 -13.78
N THR A 248 15.30 1.26 -14.05
CA THR A 248 14.84 -0.07 -13.61
C THR A 248 14.71 -0.15 -12.09
N ASP A 249 15.68 0.39 -11.35
CA ASP A 249 15.66 0.44 -9.89
C ASP A 249 14.49 1.28 -9.37
N ALA A 250 14.24 2.45 -9.96
CA ALA A 250 13.08 3.27 -9.61
C ALA A 250 11.74 2.58 -9.93
N THR A 251 11.62 1.92 -11.09
CA THR A 251 10.39 1.16 -11.42
C THR A 251 10.11 0.02 -10.44
N LYS A 252 11.16 -0.62 -9.89
CA LYS A 252 11.07 -1.68 -8.87
C LYS A 252 10.79 -1.15 -7.46
N ALA A 253 10.89 0.16 -7.26
CA ALA A 253 10.54 0.84 -6.01
C ALA A 253 9.08 1.33 -5.98
N VAL A 254 8.45 1.47 -7.15
CA VAL A 254 7.06 1.93 -7.28
C VAL A 254 6.09 0.75 -7.16
N ALA A 255 5.08 0.92 -6.31
CA ALA A 255 4.00 -0.04 -6.14
C ALA A 255 2.64 0.65 -6.21
N ARG A 256 1.67 -0.07 -6.77
CA ARG A 256 0.26 0.28 -6.65
C ARG A 256 -0.20 -0.01 -5.22
N MET A 257 -1.08 0.82 -4.67
CA MET A 257 -1.60 0.66 -3.31
C MET A 257 -3.12 0.61 -3.30
N VAL A 258 -3.67 -0.30 -2.50
CA VAL A 258 -5.09 -0.38 -2.18
C VAL A 258 -5.28 -0.21 -0.68
N PHE A 259 -6.22 0.64 -0.30
CA PHE A 259 -6.62 0.87 1.08
C PHE A 259 -8.14 0.98 1.16
N THR A 260 -8.70 0.79 2.34
CA THR A 260 -10.15 0.65 2.52
C THR A 260 -10.65 1.56 3.63
N THR A 261 -11.79 2.19 3.37
CA THR A 261 -12.55 2.99 4.33
C THR A 261 -13.93 2.37 4.54
N SER A 262 -14.74 2.97 5.40
CA SER A 262 -16.16 2.61 5.52
C SER A 262 -16.96 2.82 4.24
N GLN A 263 -16.43 3.55 3.24
CA GLN A 263 -17.10 3.78 1.96
C GLN A 263 -16.72 2.76 0.88
N GLY A 264 -15.68 1.95 1.11
CA GLY A 264 -15.16 0.98 0.15
C GLY A 264 -13.65 1.06 -0.02
N SER A 265 -13.15 0.51 -1.13
CA SER A 265 -11.71 0.41 -1.40
C SER A 265 -11.27 1.41 -2.47
N PHE A 266 -10.09 1.95 -2.27
CA PHE A 266 -9.49 3.01 -3.08
C PHE A 266 -8.08 2.62 -3.51
N LEU A 267 -7.63 3.22 -4.61
CA LEU A 267 -6.37 2.93 -5.26
C LEU A 267 -5.57 4.22 -5.45
N CYS A 268 -4.28 4.13 -5.11
CA CYS A 268 -3.27 5.15 -5.38
C CYS A 268 -1.95 4.47 -5.78
N THR A 269 -0.87 5.25 -5.87
CA THR A 269 0.50 4.80 -6.07
C THR A 269 1.39 5.23 -4.90
N GLY A 270 2.49 4.52 -4.65
CA GLY A 270 3.56 4.99 -3.79
C GLY A 270 4.92 4.44 -4.16
N THR A 271 5.96 4.95 -3.49
CA THR A 271 7.37 4.67 -3.80
C THR A 271 8.14 4.29 -2.54
N LEU A 272 8.84 3.15 -2.55
CA LEU A 272 9.75 2.74 -1.48
C LEU A 272 11.00 3.61 -1.47
N LEU A 273 11.46 4.08 -0.31
CA LEU A 273 12.58 5.02 -0.18
C LEU A 273 13.76 4.46 0.61
N ASN A 274 14.97 4.70 0.11
CA ASN A 274 16.19 4.26 0.77
C ASN A 274 16.43 5.00 2.10
N ASN A 275 17.16 4.37 3.01
CA ASN A 275 17.52 4.90 4.32
C ASN A 275 18.77 4.19 4.86
N THR A 276 19.47 4.84 5.80
CA THR A 276 20.73 4.35 6.37
C THR A 276 20.53 3.41 7.57
N ASN A 277 19.29 3.19 8.02
CA ASN A 277 19.01 2.27 9.12
C ASN A 277 19.51 0.84 8.80
N SER A 278 19.97 0.15 9.85
CA SER A 278 20.32 -1.27 9.82
C SER A 278 19.61 -1.98 10.97
N PRO A 279 18.61 -2.85 10.71
CA PRO A 279 18.05 -3.20 9.41
C PRO A 279 17.37 -2.01 8.71
N LYS A 280 17.31 -2.05 7.36
CA LYS A 280 16.60 -1.02 6.58
C LYS A 280 15.12 -0.97 6.94
N ARG A 281 14.60 0.24 7.09
CA ARG A 281 13.17 0.49 7.30
C ARG A 281 12.42 0.52 5.97
N HIS A 282 11.19 0.04 5.94
CA HIS A 282 10.38 -0.04 4.71
C HIS A 282 9.61 1.26 4.46
N LEU A 283 10.34 2.38 4.38
CA LEU A 283 9.77 3.71 4.19
C LEU A 283 9.10 3.80 2.81
N PHE A 284 7.84 4.21 2.78
CA PHE A 284 7.00 4.21 1.57
C PHE A 284 6.29 5.56 1.45
N TRP A 285 6.69 6.32 0.43
CA TRP A 285 6.18 7.66 0.13
C TRP A 285 4.88 7.59 -0.67
N THR A 286 3.90 8.41 -0.30
CA THR A 286 2.64 8.58 -1.04
C THR A 286 2.02 9.96 -0.71
N ALA A 287 0.77 10.17 -1.12
CA ALA A 287 0.01 11.39 -0.90
C ALA A 287 -0.88 11.32 0.35
N ALA A 288 -1.07 12.46 1.02
CA ALA A 288 -1.92 12.55 2.22
C ALA A 288 -3.41 12.38 1.91
N HIS A 289 -3.84 12.81 0.71
CA HIS A 289 -5.20 12.59 0.26
C HIS A 289 -5.52 11.11 -0.03
N CYS A 290 -4.49 10.26 -0.20
CA CYS A 290 -4.64 8.81 -0.22
C CYS A 290 -4.69 8.24 1.21
N ILE A 291 -3.65 8.47 2.01
CA ILE A 291 -3.56 7.98 3.39
C ILE A 291 -3.02 9.07 4.30
N SER A 292 -3.86 9.54 5.23
CA SER A 292 -3.50 10.57 6.22
C SER A 292 -3.75 10.15 7.67
N THR A 293 -4.24 8.93 7.93
CA THR A 293 -4.44 8.41 9.28
C THR A 293 -3.84 7.01 9.46
N GLN A 294 -3.49 6.67 10.69
CA GLN A 294 -3.00 5.34 11.03
C GLN A 294 -4.05 4.26 10.76
N THR A 295 -5.32 4.59 10.96
CA THR A 295 -6.47 3.75 10.65
C THR A 295 -6.48 3.31 9.18
N LEU A 296 -6.34 4.26 8.26
CA LEU A 296 -6.23 4.00 6.82
C LEU A 296 -4.95 3.18 6.50
N ALA A 297 -3.81 3.58 7.09
CA ALA A 297 -2.54 2.90 6.89
C ALA A 297 -2.56 1.42 7.32
N ASN A 298 -3.35 1.06 8.34
CA ASN A 298 -3.54 -0.33 8.76
C ASN A 298 -4.21 -1.20 7.69
N THR A 299 -5.01 -0.61 6.79
CA THR A 299 -5.74 -1.34 5.75
C THR A 299 -4.95 -1.57 4.46
N LEU A 300 -3.76 -0.96 4.36
CA LEU A 300 -2.96 -0.93 3.15
C LEU A 300 -2.55 -2.33 2.66
N GLN A 301 -2.73 -2.55 1.37
CA GLN A 301 -2.10 -3.61 0.58
C GLN A 301 -1.34 -2.97 -0.58
N THR A 302 -0.16 -3.51 -0.90
CA THR A 302 0.67 -3.04 -2.02
C THR A 302 0.78 -4.13 -3.08
N TYR A 303 0.82 -3.73 -4.34
CA TYR A 303 0.95 -4.60 -5.50
C TYR A 303 2.23 -4.19 -6.23
N TRP A 304 3.21 -5.08 -6.17
CA TRP A 304 4.55 -4.89 -6.71
C TRP A 304 4.65 -5.57 -8.06
N PHE A 305 5.55 -5.05 -8.91
CA PHE A 305 5.79 -5.58 -10.26
C PHE A 305 4.51 -5.75 -11.09
N TYR A 306 3.51 -4.89 -10.82
CA TYR A 306 2.26 -4.84 -11.58
C TYR A 306 2.50 -4.09 -12.88
N ASP A 307 3.29 -4.72 -13.74
CA ASP A 307 3.77 -4.19 -15.01
C ASP A 307 3.12 -5.00 -16.15
N ALA A 308 3.08 -4.46 -17.37
CA ALA A 308 2.74 -5.27 -18.54
C ALA A 308 3.82 -6.36 -18.73
N ALA A 309 3.43 -7.56 -19.14
CA ALA A 309 4.37 -8.65 -19.39
C ALA A 309 5.29 -8.36 -20.58
N THR A 310 4.77 -7.63 -21.57
CA THR A 310 5.49 -7.14 -22.76
C THR A 310 5.02 -5.72 -23.09
N CYS A 311 5.84 -4.94 -23.79
CA CYS A 311 5.45 -3.61 -24.25
C CYS A 311 4.14 -3.64 -25.05
N ASN A 312 3.15 -2.82 -24.64
CA ASN A 312 1.81 -2.76 -25.21
C ASN A 312 1.07 -4.12 -25.19
N GLY A 313 1.50 -5.04 -24.33
CA GLY A 313 0.85 -6.33 -24.12
C GLY A 313 -0.40 -6.19 -23.27
N ASN A 314 -1.30 -7.16 -23.33
CA ASN A 314 -2.57 -7.16 -22.60
C ASN A 314 -2.57 -8.09 -21.37
N THR A 315 -1.39 -8.56 -20.94
CA THR A 315 -1.25 -9.44 -19.77
C THR A 315 -0.28 -8.84 -18.75
N VAL A 316 -0.59 -9.04 -17.47
CA VAL A 316 0.26 -8.56 -16.36
C VAL A 316 1.44 -9.51 -16.19
N SER A 317 2.60 -8.95 -15.83
CA SER A 317 3.81 -9.69 -15.49
C SER A 317 3.53 -10.81 -14.50
N SER A 318 4.10 -12.00 -14.75
CA SER A 318 4.05 -13.13 -13.82
C SER A 318 4.80 -12.88 -12.51
N GLN A 319 5.60 -11.80 -12.44
CA GLN A 319 6.26 -11.35 -11.21
C GLN A 319 5.34 -10.55 -10.31
N ALA A 320 4.16 -10.13 -10.78
CA ALA A 320 3.24 -9.32 -10.00
C ALA A 320 2.88 -10.00 -8.67
N THR A 321 3.07 -9.29 -7.56
CA THR A 321 2.89 -9.86 -6.23
C THR A 321 2.19 -8.90 -5.30
N THR A 322 1.30 -9.44 -4.46
CA THR A 322 0.54 -8.66 -3.47
C THR A 322 1.19 -8.80 -2.12
N LEU A 323 1.47 -7.69 -1.45
CA LEU A 323 1.90 -7.66 -0.05
C LEU A 323 0.76 -7.12 0.84
N THR A 324 0.46 -7.86 1.90
CA THR A 324 -0.55 -7.50 2.91
C THR A 324 0.06 -7.17 4.26
N GLY A 325 -0.74 -6.58 5.15
CA GLY A 325 -0.38 -6.35 6.56
C GLY A 325 -0.37 -4.89 7.00
N GLY A 326 -0.57 -3.94 6.07
CA GLY A 326 -0.66 -2.52 6.40
C GLY A 326 0.69 -1.84 6.67
N ALA A 327 0.62 -0.61 7.15
CA ALA A 327 1.76 0.25 7.43
C ALA A 327 1.58 1.05 8.73
N PHE A 328 2.68 1.59 9.25
CA PHE A 328 2.67 2.68 10.22
C PHE A 328 2.65 4.02 9.48
N LEU A 329 1.82 4.96 9.92
CA LEU A 329 1.86 6.34 9.45
C LEU A 329 2.98 7.07 10.20
N ARG A 330 3.97 7.56 9.45
CA ARG A 330 5.14 8.27 10.00
C ARG A 330 5.01 9.78 9.85
N HIS A 331 4.33 10.21 8.79
CA HIS A 331 4.05 11.61 8.51
C HIS A 331 2.81 11.73 7.63
N ALA A 332 2.01 12.77 7.86
CA ALA A 332 0.98 13.23 6.94
C ALA A 332 0.87 14.75 7.01
N ASN A 333 0.80 15.40 5.86
CA ASN A 333 0.49 16.82 5.75
C ASN A 333 -0.46 17.03 4.58
N THR A 334 -1.71 17.37 4.87
CA THR A 334 -2.77 17.56 3.88
C THR A 334 -2.65 18.89 3.12
N THR A 335 -2.01 19.91 3.70
CA THR A 335 -1.73 21.19 3.03
C THR A 335 -0.68 21.04 1.91
N ARG A 336 0.31 20.18 2.13
CA ARG A 336 1.40 19.90 1.17
C ARG A 336 1.18 18.61 0.39
N ASP A 337 0.11 17.89 0.70
CA ASP A 337 -0.21 16.56 0.20
C ASP A 337 0.96 15.54 0.25
N THR A 338 1.55 15.39 1.43
CA THR A 338 2.66 14.45 1.65
C THR A 338 2.29 13.43 2.71
N ALA A 339 2.61 12.16 2.46
CA ALA A 339 2.55 11.12 3.47
C ALA A 339 3.78 10.21 3.41
N LEU A 340 4.34 9.91 4.58
CA LEU A 340 5.36 8.89 4.73
C LEU A 340 4.76 7.74 5.54
N LEU A 341 4.78 6.56 4.94
CA LEU A 341 4.40 5.31 5.58
C LEU A 341 5.66 4.48 5.88
N GLU A 342 5.52 3.51 6.78
CA GLU A 342 6.48 2.43 6.94
C GLU A 342 5.74 1.10 6.87
N LEU A 343 6.00 0.31 5.83
CA LEU A 343 5.36 -1.00 5.67
C LEU A 343 5.75 -1.90 6.84
N LYS A 344 4.76 -2.60 7.42
CA LYS A 344 4.99 -3.48 8.59
C LYS A 344 5.76 -4.76 8.24
N THR A 345 5.85 -5.07 6.96
CA THR A 345 6.50 -6.27 6.42
C THR A 345 7.45 -5.85 5.30
N ALA A 346 8.54 -6.60 5.13
CA ALA A 346 9.46 -6.41 4.02
C ALA A 346 8.74 -6.47 2.66
N PRO A 347 9.09 -5.55 1.72
CA PRO A 347 8.73 -5.67 0.32
C PRO A 347 9.21 -7.00 -0.29
N PRO A 348 8.67 -7.41 -1.46
CA PRO A 348 9.07 -8.66 -2.09
C PRO A 348 10.54 -8.63 -2.53
N SER A 349 11.12 -9.83 -2.69
CA SER A 349 12.43 -10.00 -3.32
C SER A 349 12.42 -9.38 -4.71
N GLY A 350 13.52 -8.72 -5.09
CA GLY A 350 13.65 -7.98 -6.34
C GLY A 350 13.15 -6.53 -6.29
N ALA A 351 12.49 -6.11 -5.21
CA ALA A 351 12.10 -4.72 -5.02
C ALA A 351 13.34 -3.87 -4.70
N PHE A 352 13.24 -2.57 -4.98
CA PHE A 352 14.29 -1.60 -4.70
C PHE A 352 13.78 -0.50 -3.79
N TYR A 353 14.65 0.00 -2.94
CA TYR A 353 14.51 1.29 -2.30
C TYR A 353 14.96 2.36 -3.30
N ALA A 354 14.09 3.29 -3.68
CA ALA A 354 14.43 4.37 -4.58
C ALA A 354 15.45 5.33 -3.96
N ALA A 355 16.27 5.91 -4.84
CA ALA A 355 17.07 7.08 -4.52
C ALA A 355 16.17 8.29 -4.23
N TRP A 356 16.69 9.26 -3.47
CA TRP A 356 15.98 10.50 -3.18
C TRP A 356 16.96 11.64 -2.94
N ASN A 357 16.47 12.88 -3.11
CA ASN A 357 17.24 14.09 -2.88
C ASN A 357 16.38 15.13 -2.16
N SER A 358 16.81 15.53 -0.96
CA SER A 358 16.09 16.49 -0.12
C SER A 358 16.34 17.96 -0.52
N ALA A 359 17.23 18.23 -1.47
CA ALA A 359 17.37 19.57 -2.03
C ALA A 359 16.14 19.92 -2.88
N ALA A 360 15.70 21.18 -2.80
CA ALA A 360 14.62 21.68 -3.65
C ALA A 360 15.06 21.68 -5.13
N ILE A 361 14.13 21.38 -6.04
CA ILE A 361 14.32 21.70 -7.46
C ILE A 361 14.40 23.23 -7.58
N ALA A 362 15.50 23.72 -8.16
CA ALA A 362 15.85 25.14 -8.12
C ALA A 362 15.49 25.91 -9.41
N SER A 363 15.19 25.22 -10.51
CA SER A 363 14.91 25.86 -11.80
C SER A 363 13.72 25.22 -12.51
N THR A 364 12.92 26.07 -13.17
CA THR A 364 11.97 25.60 -14.19
C THR A 364 12.73 25.04 -15.38
N GLY A 365 12.08 24.19 -16.18
CA GLY A 365 12.72 23.43 -17.25
C GLY A 365 13.50 22.20 -16.78
N THR A 366 13.63 21.98 -15.47
CA THR A 366 14.21 20.74 -14.93
C THR A 366 13.43 19.53 -15.45
N SER A 367 14.12 18.65 -16.18
CA SER A 367 13.53 17.40 -16.68
C SER A 367 13.16 16.47 -15.52
N ILE A 368 11.98 15.88 -15.64
CA ILE A 368 11.43 14.96 -14.65
C ILE A 368 10.91 13.70 -15.33
N VAL A 369 10.75 12.65 -14.52
CA VAL A 369 10.07 11.41 -14.89
C VAL A 369 9.05 11.08 -13.81
N GLY A 370 7.80 10.86 -14.22
CA GLY A 370 6.78 10.23 -13.39
C GLY A 370 6.77 8.72 -13.61
N ILE A 371 6.62 7.93 -12.55
CA ILE A 371 6.43 6.47 -12.64
C ILE A 371 5.22 6.12 -11.78
N HIS A 372 4.15 5.62 -12.39
CA HIS A 372 2.82 5.63 -11.77
C HIS A 372 1.88 4.53 -12.27
N HIS A 373 0.69 4.42 -11.66
CA HIS A 373 -0.39 3.50 -12.04
C HIS A 373 -1.67 4.29 -12.41
N PRO A 374 -1.76 4.83 -13.64
CA PRO A 374 -2.91 5.61 -14.10
C PRO A 374 -4.12 4.71 -14.31
N ALA A 375 -5.32 5.17 -13.94
CA ALA A 375 -6.56 4.38 -13.90
C ALA A 375 -6.47 3.06 -13.10
N GLY A 376 -5.42 2.88 -12.31
CA GLY A 376 -5.09 1.62 -11.65
C GLY A 376 -4.49 0.55 -12.57
N ASP A 377 -4.14 0.90 -13.81
CA ASP A 377 -3.53 0.05 -14.83
C ASP A 377 -2.11 -0.41 -14.45
N VAL A 378 -1.47 -1.21 -15.31
CA VAL A 378 -0.06 -1.55 -15.25
C VAL A 378 0.80 -0.30 -15.16
N LYS A 379 1.98 -0.47 -14.57
CA LYS A 379 2.89 0.63 -14.32
C LYS A 379 3.29 1.34 -15.62
N LYS A 380 3.12 2.66 -15.64
CA LYS A 380 3.48 3.55 -16.75
C LYS A 380 4.58 4.52 -16.34
N TYR A 381 5.14 5.22 -17.33
CA TYR A 381 5.99 6.38 -17.12
C TYR A 381 5.57 7.57 -17.99
N SER A 382 5.87 8.77 -17.48
CA SER A 382 5.64 10.04 -18.18
C SER A 382 6.87 10.91 -18.10
N LEU A 383 7.14 11.67 -19.17
CA LEU A 383 8.29 12.55 -19.29
C LEU A 383 7.80 13.99 -19.37
N GLY A 384 8.48 14.90 -18.68
CA GLY A 384 8.10 16.29 -18.68
C GLY A 384 9.14 17.19 -18.06
N THR A 385 8.72 18.42 -17.74
CA THR A 385 9.55 19.40 -17.05
C THR A 385 8.76 20.13 -15.97
N VAL A 386 9.47 20.58 -14.93
CA VAL A 386 8.88 21.50 -13.94
C VAL A 386 8.71 22.87 -14.58
N ASN A 387 7.49 23.38 -14.66
CA ASN A 387 7.19 24.70 -15.23
C ASN A 387 6.86 25.77 -14.18
N ALA A 388 6.66 25.39 -12.91
CA ALA A 388 6.65 26.31 -11.77
C ALA A 388 7.20 25.64 -10.51
N LEU A 389 8.04 26.37 -9.77
CA LEU A 389 8.68 25.87 -8.54
C LEU A 389 7.78 25.96 -7.30
N SER A 390 6.77 26.84 -7.35
CA SER A 390 5.83 27.08 -6.26
C SER A 390 4.48 27.45 -6.86
N SER A 391 3.47 26.62 -6.63
CA SER A 391 2.11 26.78 -7.12
C SER A 391 1.12 26.28 -6.08
N SER A 392 -0.16 26.57 -6.29
CA SER A 392 -1.25 26.10 -5.45
C SER A 392 -2.42 25.60 -6.29
N ILE A 393 -3.14 24.61 -5.76
CA ILE A 393 -4.38 24.07 -6.34
C ILE A 393 -5.24 23.53 -5.20
N GLU A 394 -6.54 23.81 -5.22
CA GLU A 394 -7.53 23.28 -4.25
C GLU A 394 -7.11 23.46 -2.77
N GLY A 395 -6.45 24.57 -2.44
CA GLY A 395 -5.97 24.85 -1.08
C GLY A 395 -4.70 24.11 -0.67
N ARG A 396 -4.07 23.34 -1.57
CA ARG A 396 -2.73 22.75 -1.37
C ARG A 396 -1.66 23.70 -1.87
N SER A 397 -0.61 23.87 -1.07
CA SER A 397 0.49 24.79 -1.36
C SER A 397 1.65 24.59 -0.40
N PRO A 398 2.89 24.91 -0.81
CA PRO A 398 3.36 25.07 -2.18
C PRO A 398 3.65 23.71 -2.85
N LEU A 399 3.36 23.62 -4.15
CA LEU A 399 3.58 22.45 -4.99
C LEU A 399 4.45 22.80 -6.21
N TYR A 400 5.22 21.84 -6.71
CA TYR A 400 5.78 21.90 -8.06
C TYR A 400 4.66 21.74 -9.08
N ARG A 401 4.71 22.50 -10.17
CA ARG A 401 3.83 22.32 -11.32
C ARG A 401 4.64 21.75 -12.48
N VAL A 402 4.12 20.70 -13.09
CA VAL A 402 4.74 19.93 -14.16
C VAL A 402 3.91 20.07 -15.43
N ALA A 403 4.58 20.15 -16.57
CA ALA A 403 3.96 19.96 -17.88
C ALA A 403 4.59 18.75 -18.57
N TRP A 404 3.77 17.88 -19.13
CA TRP A 404 4.20 16.67 -19.79
C TRP A 404 4.55 16.92 -21.25
N SER A 405 5.55 16.20 -21.73
CA SER A 405 5.93 16.11 -23.15
C SER A 405 5.63 14.73 -23.74
N ASP A 406 5.45 13.72 -22.90
CA ASP A 406 5.14 12.34 -23.28
C ASP A 406 4.48 11.63 -22.08
N GLY A 407 3.38 10.91 -22.31
CA GLY A 407 2.48 10.43 -21.26
C GLY A 407 1.79 11.56 -20.48
N VAL A 408 0.96 11.18 -19.50
CA VAL A 408 0.27 12.11 -18.57
C VAL A 408 0.18 11.47 -17.18
N THR A 409 -0.74 11.91 -16.33
CA THR A 409 -1.18 11.11 -15.19
C THR A 409 -2.69 11.05 -15.15
N GLU A 410 -3.23 10.01 -14.50
CA GLU A 410 -4.68 9.85 -14.32
C GLU A 410 -5.00 9.43 -12.88
N SER A 411 -6.30 9.38 -12.52
CA SER A 411 -6.73 8.87 -11.20
C SER A 411 -6.10 7.51 -10.88
N GLY A 412 -5.55 7.37 -9.67
CA GLY A 412 -4.73 6.20 -9.28
C GLY A 412 -3.23 6.48 -9.29
N SER A 413 -2.78 7.47 -10.09
CA SER A 413 -1.39 7.94 -10.10
C SER A 413 -1.02 8.73 -8.84
N SER A 414 -2.02 9.21 -8.10
CA SER A 414 -1.87 9.94 -6.84
C SER A 414 -0.84 9.28 -5.91
N GLY A 415 0.10 10.08 -5.39
CA GLY A 415 1.19 9.63 -4.54
C GLY A 415 2.43 9.07 -5.27
N SER A 416 2.37 8.89 -6.60
CA SER A 416 3.53 8.49 -7.41
C SER A 416 4.69 9.48 -7.32
N GLY A 417 5.93 8.97 -7.41
CA GLY A 417 7.13 9.79 -7.28
C GLY A 417 7.39 10.71 -8.48
N LEU A 418 7.81 11.95 -8.20
CA LEU A 418 8.46 12.83 -9.17
C LEU A 418 9.97 12.58 -9.13
N PHE A 419 10.57 12.07 -10.20
CA PHE A 419 11.99 11.74 -10.23
C PHE A 419 12.80 12.74 -11.06
N THR A 420 13.96 13.14 -10.55
CA THR A 420 15.05 13.76 -11.33
C THR A 420 16.19 12.75 -11.50
N VAL A 421 16.96 12.86 -12.57
CA VAL A 421 18.11 11.96 -12.79
C VAL A 421 19.40 12.65 -12.35
N ALA A 422 20.10 12.06 -11.39
CA ALA A 422 21.41 12.51 -10.94
C ALA A 422 22.49 12.29 -12.01
N SER A 423 23.65 12.94 -11.90
CA SER A 423 24.77 12.75 -12.82
C SER A 423 25.26 11.29 -12.90
N GLY A 424 25.15 10.54 -11.80
CA GLY A 424 25.44 9.10 -11.73
C GLY A 424 24.35 8.20 -12.32
N GLY A 425 23.26 8.77 -12.86
CA GLY A 425 22.16 8.02 -13.49
C GLY A 425 21.07 7.54 -12.53
N ALA A 426 21.19 7.81 -11.23
CA ALA A 426 20.17 7.47 -10.23
C ALA A 426 18.92 8.34 -10.37
N TYR A 427 17.75 7.72 -10.29
CA TYR A 427 16.45 8.41 -10.32
C TYR A 427 16.07 8.78 -8.90
N GLN A 428 16.29 10.05 -8.55
CA GLN A 428 16.08 10.58 -7.20
C GLN A 428 14.67 11.15 -7.06
N LEU A 429 13.88 10.62 -6.13
CA LEU A 429 12.56 11.17 -5.77
C LEU A 429 12.71 12.60 -5.21
N ARG A 430 11.85 13.51 -5.70
CA ARG A 430 11.77 14.93 -5.31
C ARG A 430 10.40 15.34 -4.77
N GLY A 431 9.41 14.44 -4.79
CA GLY A 431 8.01 14.75 -4.48
C GLY A 431 7.05 13.61 -4.78
N GLY A 432 5.76 13.80 -4.46
CA GLY A 432 4.67 12.88 -4.80
C GLY A 432 3.51 13.58 -5.50
N LEU A 433 2.85 12.91 -6.45
CA LEU A 433 1.74 13.49 -7.20
C LEU A 433 0.54 13.79 -6.29
N TYR A 434 0.06 15.03 -6.31
CA TYR A 434 -1.28 15.37 -5.84
C TYR A 434 -2.33 15.00 -6.89
N GLY A 435 -2.14 15.53 -8.09
CA GLY A 435 -3.04 15.41 -9.23
C GLY A 435 -2.96 16.66 -10.09
N GLY A 436 -3.92 16.83 -10.99
CA GLY A 436 -3.99 18.00 -11.85
C GLY A 436 -5.04 17.82 -12.93
N THR A 437 -4.85 18.52 -14.04
CA THR A 437 -5.82 18.54 -15.15
C THR A 437 -5.23 17.97 -16.42
N SER A 438 -4.11 17.24 -16.34
CA SER A 438 -3.56 16.54 -17.49
C SER A 438 -4.48 15.38 -17.90
N PHE A 439 -4.55 15.13 -19.20
CA PHE A 439 -5.25 14.01 -19.83
C PHE A 439 -4.66 13.84 -21.24
N CYS A 440 -4.83 12.70 -21.90
CA CYS A 440 -4.13 12.46 -23.16
C CYS A 440 -4.51 13.44 -24.29
N SER A 441 -5.72 14.01 -24.28
CA SER A 441 -6.12 15.08 -25.21
C SER A 441 -5.72 16.50 -24.77
N ALA A 442 -5.09 16.67 -23.59
CA ALA A 442 -4.46 17.91 -23.15
C ALA A 442 -3.20 17.64 -22.30
N GLN A 443 -2.19 17.03 -22.92
CA GLN A 443 -0.93 16.65 -22.24
C GLN A 443 -0.19 17.84 -21.62
N THR A 444 -0.37 19.05 -22.16
CA THR A 444 0.26 20.27 -21.65
C THR A 444 -0.46 20.90 -20.46
N ALA A 445 -1.66 20.41 -20.13
CA ALA A 445 -2.36 20.81 -18.92
C ALA A 445 -1.58 20.29 -17.69
N PRO A 446 -1.51 21.08 -16.61
CA PRO A 446 -0.54 20.84 -15.56
C PRO A 446 -0.94 19.73 -14.60
N ASP A 447 0.07 19.03 -14.08
CA ASP A 447 -0.01 18.27 -12.84
C ASP A 447 0.81 18.91 -11.72
N TYR A 448 0.43 18.60 -10.49
CA TYR A 448 0.96 19.22 -9.28
C TYR A 448 1.56 18.17 -8.36
N TYR A 449 2.80 18.39 -7.95
CA TYR A 449 3.57 17.49 -7.10
C TYR A 449 3.96 18.17 -5.79
N SER A 450 3.80 17.44 -4.70
CA SER A 450 4.34 17.83 -3.40
C SER A 450 5.86 17.94 -3.46
N ARG A 451 6.46 18.69 -2.52
CA ARG A 451 7.89 18.97 -2.50
C ARG A 451 8.54 18.21 -1.35
N PHE A 452 9.31 17.17 -1.65
CA PHE A 452 9.99 16.34 -0.64
C PHE A 452 10.92 17.19 0.25
N SER A 453 11.62 18.17 -0.35
CA SER A 453 12.48 19.12 0.35
C SER A 453 11.81 19.86 1.50
N ASP A 454 10.52 20.17 1.35
CA ASP A 454 9.79 21.01 2.30
C ASP A 454 9.40 20.28 3.58
N VAL A 455 9.43 18.95 3.56
CA VAL A 455 9.06 18.11 4.71
C VAL A 455 10.22 17.26 5.21
N TYR A 456 11.34 17.21 4.49
CA TYR A 456 12.47 16.35 4.83
C TYR A 456 12.97 16.61 6.26
N SER A 457 13.11 17.88 6.66
CA SER A 457 13.58 18.23 8.01
C SER A 457 12.69 17.70 9.13
N SER A 458 11.38 17.50 8.89
CA SER A 458 10.46 16.93 9.88
C SER A 458 10.39 15.40 9.86
N ILE A 459 10.89 14.74 8.80
CA ILE A 459 10.82 13.29 8.63
C ILE A 459 12.19 12.60 8.57
N SER A 460 13.29 13.36 8.57
CA SER A 460 14.65 12.88 8.35
C SER A 460 15.11 11.86 9.39
N THR A 461 14.59 11.93 10.62
CA THR A 461 14.84 10.96 11.69
C THR A 461 14.37 9.55 11.35
N TYR A 462 13.48 9.38 10.36
CA TYR A 462 13.08 8.07 9.88
C TYR A 462 14.10 7.48 8.88
N PHE A 463 14.88 8.31 8.21
CA PHE A 463 15.84 7.94 7.17
C PHE A 463 17.22 7.56 7.70
N GLY A 464 17.49 7.82 8.98
CA GLY A 464 18.74 7.51 9.65
C GLY A 464 18.84 8.23 10.99
N GLN A 465 19.74 7.75 11.86
CA GLN A 465 20.19 8.47 13.04
C GLN A 465 21.61 8.98 12.84
#